data_AF-A0A7S4HG55-F1
#
_entry.id   AF-A0A7S4HG55-F1
#
_cell.length_a   1.000
_cell.length_b   1.000
_cell.length_c   1.000
_cell.angle_alpha   90.00
_cell.angle_beta   90.00
_cell.angle_gamma   90.00
#
_symmetry.space_group_name_H-M   'P 1'
#
loop_
_entity.id
_entity.type
_entity.pdbx_description
1 polymer ?
#
loop_
_entity_poly.entity_id
_entity_poly.type
_entity_poly.pdbx_seq_one_letter_code
_entity_poly.pdbx_strand_id
1 'polypeptide(L)'
;VNIKLHSSGYHHELSSHTFCLAFPGDGWSSRVLDAVVHGCIPVIVQDESYMFFEGSLHESGLPLDYANFSLRLREVELPQLVTRLRAVTPATIRRLRRAALWVRDYFVYKDMYNPSREERRQLLDMGRPGQDAFLLLARTLEARARAFALHHHHASRSRSWSESGWTL
;
A
#
# COMPACT_ATOMS: atom_id res chain seq x y z
N VAL A 1 20.44 27.96 -5.00
CA VAL A 1 20.35 27.03 -3.85
C VAL A 1 20.98 25.73 -4.27
N ASN A 2 21.92 25.17 -3.50
CA ASN A 2 22.51 23.86 -3.78
C ASN A 2 21.86 22.84 -2.84
N ILE A 3 20.94 22.03 -3.36
CA ILE A 3 20.19 21.05 -2.57
C ILE A 3 20.87 19.70 -2.75
N LYS A 4 21.54 19.21 -1.71
CA LYS A 4 22.04 17.83 -1.67
C LYS A 4 20.85 16.90 -1.48
N LEU A 5 20.52 16.11 -2.50
CA LEU A 5 19.35 15.22 -2.48
C LEU A 5 19.53 14.03 -1.52
N HIS A 6 20.69 13.36 -1.55
CA HIS A 6 21.02 12.24 -0.66
C HIS A 6 22.55 11.99 -0.55
N SER A 7 22.96 11.03 0.28
CA SER A 7 24.35 10.56 0.40
C SER A 7 24.78 9.75 -0.82
N SER A 8 26.08 9.59 -1.06
CA SER A 8 26.59 8.65 -2.08
C SER A 8 26.31 7.18 -1.74
N GLY A 9 26.06 6.88 -0.46
CA GLY A 9 25.73 5.54 0.04
C GLY A 9 24.23 5.24 0.13
N TYR A 10 23.36 6.12 -0.35
CA TYR A 10 21.92 6.08 -0.07
C TYR A 10 21.25 4.72 -0.29
N HIS A 11 21.46 4.10 -1.45
CA HIS A 11 20.87 2.80 -1.77
C HIS A 11 21.38 1.66 -0.87
N HIS A 12 22.67 1.71 -0.49
CA HIS A 12 23.26 0.76 0.44
C HIS A 12 22.74 0.98 1.86
N GLU A 13 22.61 2.23 2.29
CA GLU A 13 22.01 2.61 3.57
C GLU A 13 20.57 2.08 3.65
N LEU A 14 19.72 2.32 2.65
CA LEU A 14 18.34 1.81 2.66
C LEU A 14 18.26 0.28 2.72
N SER A 15 19.04 -0.42 1.91
CA SER A 15 19.01 -1.89 1.83
C SER A 15 19.60 -2.59 3.07
N SER A 16 20.46 -1.91 3.82
CA SER A 16 21.03 -2.43 5.07
C SER A 16 20.14 -2.22 6.30
N HIS A 17 19.09 -1.40 6.21
CA HIS A 17 18.19 -1.13 7.34
C HIS A 17 16.93 -2.01 7.34
N THR A 18 16.34 -2.19 8.53
CA THR A 18 15.11 -2.97 8.70
C THR A 18 13.86 -2.13 8.50
N PHE A 19 13.87 -0.90 9.02
CA PHE A 19 12.75 0.03 9.01
C PHE A 19 13.19 1.35 8.37
N CYS A 20 12.38 1.88 7.46
CA CYS A 20 12.62 3.15 6.78
C CYS A 20 11.42 4.06 6.98
N LEU A 21 11.66 5.22 7.59
CA LEU A 21 10.60 6.15 7.97
C LEU A 21 10.10 6.94 6.75
N ALA A 22 8.79 7.00 6.60
CA ALA A 22 8.07 7.78 5.61
C ALA A 22 7.24 8.86 6.33
N PHE A 23 7.88 10.00 6.54
CA PHE A 23 7.32 11.20 7.17
C PHE A 23 6.49 12.04 6.17
N PRO A 24 5.64 12.97 6.64
CA PRO A 24 4.91 13.87 5.75
C PRO A 24 5.90 14.80 5.03
N GLY A 25 5.58 15.12 3.78
CA GLY A 25 6.47 15.86 2.88
C GLY A 25 6.83 15.05 1.63
N ASP A 26 7.33 15.75 0.61
CA ASP A 26 7.65 15.15 -0.70
C ASP A 26 6.45 14.45 -1.38
N GLY A 27 5.26 15.09 -1.29
CA GLY A 27 4.01 14.60 -1.88
C GLY A 27 3.49 13.33 -1.20
N TRP A 28 3.17 12.29 -1.99
CA TRP A 28 2.73 10.97 -1.50
C TRP A 28 3.87 10.11 -0.92
N SER A 29 4.91 10.77 -0.38
CA SER A 29 6.14 10.21 0.19
C SER A 29 6.91 9.28 -0.76
N SER A 30 7.82 9.86 -1.56
CA SER A 30 8.87 9.10 -2.29
C SER A 30 9.62 8.11 -1.39
N ARG A 31 9.60 8.31 -0.06
CA ARG A 31 10.26 7.44 0.91
C ARG A 31 9.63 6.06 1.03
N VAL A 32 8.33 5.92 0.76
CA VAL A 32 7.72 4.58 0.67
C VAL A 32 8.26 3.84 -0.54
N LEU A 33 8.35 4.51 -1.69
CA LEU A 33 8.97 3.95 -2.90
C LEU A 33 10.40 3.49 -2.60
N ASP A 34 11.23 4.37 -2.03
CA ASP A 34 12.61 4.05 -1.68
C ASP A 34 12.69 2.86 -0.73
N ALA A 35 11.86 2.81 0.31
CA ALA A 35 11.82 1.71 1.26
C ALA A 35 11.46 0.38 0.56
N VAL A 36 10.37 0.37 -0.20
CA VAL A 36 9.86 -0.81 -0.93
C VAL A 36 10.89 -1.35 -1.92
N VAL A 37 11.55 -0.48 -2.69
CA VAL A 37 12.55 -0.86 -3.70
C VAL A 37 13.73 -1.60 -3.07
N HIS A 38 14.18 -1.13 -1.90
CA HIS A 38 15.35 -1.67 -1.20
C HIS A 38 15.00 -2.77 -0.19
N GLY A 39 13.72 -3.18 -0.10
CA GLY A 39 13.28 -4.20 0.86
C GLY A 39 13.34 -3.76 2.32
N CYS A 40 13.42 -2.45 2.56
CA CYS A 40 13.30 -1.85 3.87
C CYS A 40 11.80 -1.72 4.20
N ILE A 41 11.38 -2.06 5.43
CA ILE A 41 9.97 -1.98 5.80
C ILE A 41 9.57 -0.50 5.88
N PRO A 42 8.61 -0.03 5.08
CA PRO A 42 8.11 1.34 5.19
C PRO A 42 7.43 1.53 6.53
N VAL A 43 7.79 2.60 7.24
CA VAL A 43 7.17 3.03 8.49
C VAL A 43 6.53 4.38 8.24
N ILE A 44 5.24 4.35 7.92
CA ILE A 44 4.46 5.54 7.56
C ILE A 44 4.05 6.27 8.83
N VAL A 45 4.38 7.55 8.87
CA VAL A 45 3.94 8.47 9.92
C VAL A 45 3.32 9.67 9.24
N GLN A 46 2.04 9.55 8.88
CA GLN A 46 1.28 10.59 8.18
C GLN A 46 -0.20 10.38 8.51
N ASP A 47 -0.75 11.21 9.39
CA ASP A 47 -2.13 11.04 9.88
C ASP A 47 -3.16 11.62 8.90
N GLU A 48 -2.81 12.69 8.20
CA GLU A 48 -3.72 13.45 7.34
C GLU A 48 -3.51 13.18 5.83
N SER A 49 -2.75 12.15 5.47
CA SER A 49 -2.43 11.84 4.08
C SER A 49 -2.54 10.35 3.76
N TYR A 50 -3.29 10.06 2.71
CA TYR A 50 -3.32 8.74 2.09
C TYR A 50 -2.09 8.54 1.21
N MET A 51 -1.56 7.32 1.23
CA MET A 51 -0.54 6.92 0.29
C MET A 51 -1.11 6.79 -1.12
N PHE A 52 -0.22 6.87 -2.11
CA PHE A 52 -0.62 6.66 -3.49
C PHE A 52 -1.27 5.27 -3.66
N PHE A 53 -2.40 5.23 -4.38
CA PHE A 53 -3.24 4.05 -4.56
C PHE A 53 -3.69 3.32 -3.28
N GLU A 54 -3.56 3.90 -2.08
CA GLU A 54 -3.89 3.22 -0.82
C GLU A 54 -5.31 2.64 -0.83
N GLY A 55 -6.30 3.46 -1.19
CA GLY A 55 -7.69 3.02 -1.32
C GLY A 55 -7.89 1.96 -2.41
N SER A 56 -7.27 2.12 -3.58
CA SER A 56 -7.38 1.14 -4.67
C SER A 56 -6.77 -0.20 -4.30
N LEU A 57 -5.62 -0.22 -3.61
CA LEU A 57 -4.98 -1.45 -3.14
C LEU A 57 -5.86 -2.13 -2.09
N HIS A 58 -6.42 -1.37 -1.15
CA HIS A 58 -7.36 -1.87 -0.14
C HIS A 58 -8.62 -2.47 -0.79
N GLU A 59 -9.24 -1.76 -1.73
CA GLU A 59 -10.48 -2.17 -2.40
C GLU A 59 -10.29 -3.31 -3.42
N SER A 60 -9.08 -3.50 -3.94
CA SER A 60 -8.81 -4.49 -5.00
C SER A 60 -9.02 -5.95 -4.60
N GLY A 61 -9.05 -6.23 -3.29
CA GLY A 61 -9.09 -7.60 -2.76
C GLY A 61 -7.81 -8.41 -2.99
N LEU A 62 -6.77 -7.79 -3.54
CA LEU A 62 -5.44 -8.38 -3.68
C LEU A 62 -4.65 -8.20 -2.38
N PRO A 63 -3.63 -9.03 -2.10
CA PRO A 63 -2.76 -8.87 -0.92
C PRO A 63 -1.77 -7.70 -1.10
N LEU A 64 -2.23 -6.59 -1.66
CA LEU A 64 -1.46 -5.40 -2.00
C LEU A 64 -1.70 -4.23 -1.02
N ASP A 65 -2.55 -4.40 -0.01
CA ASP A 65 -2.81 -3.37 1.01
C ASP A 65 -1.52 -2.95 1.73
N TYR A 66 -1.36 -1.64 1.97
CA TYR A 66 -0.28 -1.06 2.76
C TYR A 66 -0.09 -1.75 4.12
N ALA A 67 -1.19 -2.13 4.80
CA ALA A 67 -1.13 -2.87 6.06
C ALA A 67 -0.41 -4.23 5.96
N ASN A 68 -0.31 -4.79 4.75
CA ASN A 68 0.34 -6.08 4.52
C ASN A 68 1.87 -5.97 4.38
N PHE A 69 2.42 -4.82 4.00
CA PHE A 69 3.86 -4.64 3.74
C PHE A 69 4.53 -3.47 4.46
N SER A 70 3.76 -2.64 5.17
CA SER A 70 4.26 -1.48 5.93
C SER A 70 3.82 -1.52 7.39
N LEU A 71 4.39 -0.62 8.19
CA LEU A 71 3.89 -0.26 9.51
C LEU A 71 3.38 1.17 9.44
N ARG A 72 2.30 1.47 10.16
CA ARG A 72 1.81 2.84 10.34
C ARG A 72 1.85 3.21 11.81
N LEU A 73 2.43 4.35 12.12
CA LEU A 73 2.39 4.97 13.45
C LEU A 73 1.72 6.32 13.31
N ARG A 74 0.91 6.68 14.30
CA ARG A 74 0.39 8.05 14.37
C ARG A 74 1.48 9.03 14.75
N GLU A 75 1.33 10.28 14.36
CA GLU A 75 2.31 11.33 14.68
C GLU A 75 2.47 11.48 16.21
N VAL A 76 1.37 11.35 16.95
CA VAL A 76 1.36 11.36 18.43
C VAL A 76 2.15 10.20 19.06
N GLU A 77 2.44 9.14 18.30
CA GLU A 77 3.18 7.96 18.76
C GLU A 77 4.69 8.06 18.50
N LEU A 78 5.16 9.13 17.84
CA LEU A 78 6.58 9.34 17.56
C LEU A 78 7.51 9.27 18.79
N PRO A 79 7.13 9.78 19.98
CA PRO A 79 7.96 9.60 21.18
C PRO A 79 8.21 8.13 21.54
N GLN A 80 7.34 7.21 21.09
CA GLN A 80 7.42 5.77 21.33
C GLN A 80 7.99 5.00 20.13
N LEU A 81 8.43 5.68 19.06
CA LEU A 81 8.85 5.07 17.80
C LEU A 81 9.84 3.92 18.01
N VAL A 82 10.94 4.17 18.72
CA VAL A 82 11.98 3.16 18.95
C VAL A 82 11.43 1.95 19.70
N THR A 83 10.60 2.17 20.72
CA THR A 83 9.97 1.11 21.51
C THR A 83 9.02 0.28 20.65
N ARG A 84 8.19 0.92 19.82
CA ARG A 84 7.27 0.26 18.88
C ARG A 84 8.03 -0.59 17.86
N LEU A 85 9.09 -0.05 17.24
CA LEU A 85 9.87 -0.77 16.24
C LEU A 85 10.64 -1.96 16.83
N ARG A 86 11.18 -1.83 18.05
CA ARG A 86 11.84 -2.94 18.76
C ARG A 86 10.87 -4.05 19.17
N ALA A 87 9.59 -3.74 19.38
CA ALA A 87 8.57 -4.72 19.71
C ALA A 87 8.11 -5.56 18.50
N VAL A 88 8.49 -5.20 17.27
CA VAL A 88 8.12 -5.95 16.07
C VAL A 88 8.88 -7.28 16.03
N THR A 89 8.15 -8.38 16.03
CA THR A 89 8.76 -9.71 16.07
C THR A 89 9.58 -10.02 14.80
N PRO A 90 10.62 -10.87 14.89
CA PRO A 90 11.37 -11.32 13.71
C PRO A 90 10.49 -12.00 12.65
N ALA A 91 9.43 -12.70 13.07
CA ALA A 91 8.48 -13.33 12.15
C ALA A 91 7.70 -12.26 11.35
N THR A 92 7.22 -11.22 12.03
CA THR A 92 6.56 -10.07 11.39
C THR A 92 7.50 -9.34 10.45
N ILE A 93 8.75 -9.09 10.85
CA ILE A 93 9.77 -8.45 10.00
C ILE A 93 9.97 -9.24 8.70
N ARG A 94 10.16 -10.56 8.79
CA ARG A 94 10.33 -11.42 7.62
C ARG A 94 9.10 -11.40 6.71
N ARG A 95 7.89 -11.39 7.28
CA ARG A 95 6.63 -11.29 6.52
C ARG A 95 6.55 -9.96 5.77
N LEU A 96 6.76 -8.84 6.46
CA LEU A 96 6.67 -7.49 5.90
C LEU A 96 7.72 -7.27 4.80
N ARG A 97 8.98 -7.68 5.02
CA ARG A 97 10.04 -7.59 3.99
C ARG A 97 9.70 -8.37 2.73
N ARG A 98 9.21 -9.61 2.87
CA ARG A 98 8.77 -10.41 1.72
C ARG A 98 7.62 -9.73 0.98
N ALA A 99 6.64 -9.22 1.71
CA ALA A 99 5.51 -8.50 1.12
C ALA A 99 5.96 -7.22 0.40
N ALA A 100 6.85 -6.42 0.99
CA ALA A 100 7.41 -5.22 0.37
C ALA A 100 8.13 -5.53 -0.94
N LEU A 101 9.00 -6.56 -0.96
CA LEU A 101 9.68 -6.99 -2.18
C LEU A 101 8.71 -7.58 -3.21
N TRP A 102 7.66 -8.26 -2.76
CA TRP A 102 6.63 -8.81 -3.65
C TRP A 102 5.85 -7.70 -4.36
N VAL A 103 5.46 -6.64 -3.64
CA VAL A 103 4.75 -5.47 -4.20
C VAL A 103 5.65 -4.49 -4.95
N ARG A 104 6.99 -4.61 -4.85
CA ARG A 104 7.96 -3.68 -5.44
C ARG A 104 7.71 -3.29 -6.88
N ASP A 105 7.23 -4.23 -7.71
CA ASP A 105 6.98 -3.95 -9.11
C ASP A 105 5.81 -2.98 -9.32
N TYR A 106 4.90 -2.79 -8.37
CA TYR A 106 3.89 -1.74 -8.49
C TYR A 106 4.43 -0.33 -8.23
N PHE A 107 5.66 -0.25 -7.71
CA PHE A 107 6.31 0.99 -7.30
C PHE A 107 7.37 1.46 -8.30
N VAL A 108 7.89 0.58 -9.17
CA VAL A 108 8.96 0.91 -10.13
C VAL A 108 8.51 0.82 -11.58
N TYR A 109 9.06 1.67 -12.44
CA TYR A 109 8.90 1.55 -13.87
C TYR A 109 9.59 0.28 -14.41
N LYS A 110 9.04 -0.30 -15.49
CA LYS A 110 9.56 -1.55 -16.12
C LYS A 110 11.01 -1.45 -16.59
N ASP A 111 11.48 -0.25 -16.89
CA ASP A 111 12.84 0.06 -17.32
C ASP A 111 13.82 0.24 -16.15
N MET A 112 13.33 0.60 -14.95
CA MET A 112 14.13 0.69 -13.73
C MET A 112 14.40 -0.68 -13.08
N TYR A 113 13.53 -1.67 -13.30
CA TYR A 113 13.74 -3.05 -12.88
C TYR A 113 13.40 -4.01 -14.02
N ASN A 114 14.45 -4.46 -14.72
CA ASN A 114 14.34 -5.40 -15.83
C ASN A 114 14.91 -6.77 -15.41
N PRO A 115 14.13 -7.59 -14.66
CA PRO A 115 14.58 -8.91 -14.26
C PRO A 115 14.83 -9.78 -15.50
N SER A 116 15.82 -10.68 -15.41
CA SER A 116 16.06 -11.67 -16.45
C SER A 116 14.80 -12.50 -16.72
N ARG A 117 14.72 -13.15 -17.89
CA ARG A 117 13.58 -14.03 -18.22
C ARG A 117 13.37 -15.13 -17.18
N GLU A 118 14.43 -15.64 -16.58
CA GLU A 118 14.38 -16.67 -15.55
C GLU A 118 13.81 -16.13 -14.23
N GLU A 119 14.32 -14.99 -13.75
CA GLU A 119 13.77 -14.33 -12.56
C GLU A 119 12.30 -13.97 -12.77
N ARG A 120 11.93 -13.45 -13.95
CA ARG A 120 10.53 -13.14 -14.28
C ARG A 120 9.65 -14.39 -14.23
N ARG A 121 10.13 -15.54 -14.72
CA ARG A 121 9.40 -16.82 -14.63
C ARG A 121 9.20 -17.25 -13.18
N GLN A 122 10.27 -17.25 -12.38
CA GLN A 122 10.19 -17.57 -10.95
C GLN A 122 9.22 -16.65 -10.20
N LEU A 123 9.24 -15.36 -10.51
CA LEU A 123 8.34 -14.37 -9.95
C LEU A 123 6.88 -14.68 -10.30
N LEU A 124 6.56 -14.96 -11.56
CA LEU A 124 5.21 -15.35 -11.99
C LEU A 124 4.76 -16.67 -11.35
N ASP A 125 5.64 -17.66 -11.24
CA ASP A 125 5.35 -18.96 -10.61
C ASP A 125 5.04 -18.83 -9.11
N MET A 126 5.61 -17.82 -8.44
CA MET A 126 5.26 -17.45 -7.06
C MET A 126 3.90 -16.72 -6.95
N GLY A 127 3.11 -16.69 -8.03
CA GLY A 127 1.83 -16.01 -8.08
C GLY A 127 1.96 -14.48 -8.08
N ARG A 128 3.12 -13.94 -8.47
CA ARG A 128 3.29 -12.50 -8.58
C ARG A 128 2.44 -11.97 -9.72
N PRO A 129 1.47 -11.08 -9.47
CA PRO A 129 0.72 -10.44 -10.53
C PRO A 129 1.69 -9.61 -11.40
N GLY A 130 1.46 -9.61 -12.72
CA GLY A 130 2.19 -8.71 -13.60
C GLY A 130 1.99 -7.25 -13.17
N GLN A 131 2.89 -6.35 -13.61
CA GLN A 131 2.65 -4.91 -13.51
C GLN A 131 1.45 -4.53 -14.38
N ASP A 132 0.28 -4.69 -13.81
CA ASP A 132 -0.99 -4.46 -14.45
C ASP A 132 -1.80 -3.50 -13.59
N ALA A 133 -1.41 -2.22 -13.69
CA ALA A 133 -2.21 -1.15 -13.12
C ALA A 133 -3.66 -1.19 -13.64
N PHE A 134 -3.90 -1.74 -14.85
CA PHE A 134 -5.25 -1.94 -15.36
C PHE A 134 -6.02 -2.99 -14.55
N LEU A 135 -5.39 -4.09 -14.15
CA LEU A 135 -6.01 -5.07 -13.25
C LEU A 135 -6.41 -4.42 -11.92
N LEU A 136 -5.52 -3.61 -11.33
CA LEU A 136 -5.82 -2.91 -10.07
C LEU A 136 -7.03 -1.97 -10.23
N LEU A 137 -7.04 -1.17 -11.29
CA LEU A 137 -8.14 -0.28 -11.62
C LEU A 137 -9.43 -1.04 -11.89
N ALA A 138 -9.39 -2.11 -12.68
CA ALA A 138 -10.55 -2.94 -12.99
C ALA A 138 -11.15 -3.57 -11.74
N ARG A 139 -10.32 -4.11 -10.83
CA ARG A 139 -10.76 -4.67 -9.55
C ARG A 139 -11.36 -3.61 -8.63
N THR A 140 -10.74 -2.43 -8.57
CA THR A 140 -11.28 -1.30 -7.80
C THR A 140 -12.65 -0.88 -8.32
N LEU A 141 -12.81 -0.74 -9.65
CA LEU A 141 -14.08 -0.39 -10.27
C LEU A 141 -15.14 -1.47 -10.05
N GLU A 142 -14.77 -2.75 -10.16
CA GLU A 142 -15.66 -3.87 -9.87
C GLU A 142 -16.15 -3.83 -8.41
N ALA A 143 -15.24 -3.62 -7.45
CA ALA A 143 -15.58 -3.50 -6.03
C ALA A 143 -16.54 -2.34 -5.76
N ARG A 144 -16.28 -1.16 -6.35
CA ARG A 144 -17.15 0.03 -6.24
C ARG A 144 -18.51 -0.19 -6.87
N ALA A 145 -18.59 -0.82 -8.04
CA ALA A 145 -19.85 -1.15 -8.70
C ALA A 145 -20.72 -2.08 -7.83
N ARG A 146 -20.11 -3.10 -7.20
CA ARG A 146 -20.80 -3.99 -6.26
C ARG A 146 -21.32 -3.23 -5.04
N ALA A 147 -20.50 -2.39 -4.42
CA ALA A 147 -20.92 -1.54 -3.29
C ALA A 147 -22.09 -0.61 -3.66
N PHE A 148 -22.03 0.03 -4.83
CA PHE A 148 -23.09 0.91 -5.31
C PHE A 148 -24.42 0.17 -5.51
N ALA A 149 -24.40 -1.01 -6.13
CA ALA A 149 -25.59 -1.84 -6.31
C ALA A 149 -26.25 -2.24 -4.99
N LEU A 150 -25.44 -2.59 -3.97
CA LEU A 150 -25.93 -2.93 -2.62
C LEU A 150 -26.62 -1.74 -1.93
N HIS A 151 -26.04 -0.53 -2.04
CA HIS A 151 -26.64 0.67 -1.48
C HIS A 151 -27.99 1.02 -2.13
N HIS A 152 -28.13 0.87 -3.45
CA HIS A 152 -29.41 1.09 -4.13
C HIS A 152 -30.47 0.02 -3.83
N HIS A 153 -30.08 -1.24 -3.65
CA HIS A 153 -31.00 -2.27 -3.17
C HIS A 153 -31.51 -2.01 -1.74
N HIS A 154 -30.69 -1.45 -0.85
CA HIS A 154 -31.14 -1.06 0.49
C HIS A 154 -32.05 0.18 0.49
N ALA A 155 -31.73 1.20 -0.33
CA ALA A 155 -32.54 2.42 -0.43
C ALA A 155 -33.91 2.18 -1.10
N SER A 156 -34.03 1.19 -1.99
CA SER A 156 -35.32 0.82 -2.60
C SER A 156 -36.20 -0.01 -1.66
N ARG A 157 -35.61 -0.87 -0.82
CA ARG A 157 -36.36 -1.64 0.20
C ARG A 157 -36.83 -0.80 1.39
N SER A 158 -36.14 0.29 1.73
CA SER A 158 -36.58 1.19 2.81
C SER A 158 -37.71 2.14 2.39
N ARG A 159 -38.01 2.28 1.10
CA ARG A 159 -39.12 3.09 0.56
C ARG A 159 -40.46 2.36 0.43
N SER A 160 -40.54 1.06 0.75
CA SER A 160 -41.77 0.27 0.56
C SER A 160 -42.68 0.17 1.79
N TRP A 161 -42.70 1.16 2.69
CA TRP A 161 -43.63 1.19 3.83
C TRP A 161 -44.42 2.51 3.88
N SER A 162 -45.75 2.35 4.00
CA SER A 162 -46.84 3.35 4.14
C SER A 162 -47.54 3.87 2.87
N GLU A 163 -48.19 2.97 2.13
CA GLU A 163 -49.45 3.32 1.43
C GLU A 163 -50.58 2.43 1.96
N SER A 164 -50.93 2.62 3.23
CA SER A 164 -52.21 2.17 3.78
C SER A 164 -52.66 3.19 4.82
N GLY A 165 -53.51 4.12 4.39
CA GLY A 165 -54.24 5.00 5.30
C GLY A 165 -54.42 6.42 4.81
N TRP A 166 -55.25 6.62 3.79
CA TRP A 166 -56.12 7.79 3.66
C TRP A 166 -57.39 7.38 2.89
N THR A 167 -58.40 6.92 3.62
CA THR A 167 -59.79 6.94 3.16
C THR A 167 -60.42 8.25 3.60
N LEU A 168 -60.87 9.06 2.63
CA LEU A 168 -61.76 10.22 2.82
C LEU A 168 -63.19 9.76 3.13
#